data_AF-A0A524HSZ7-F1
#
_entry.id   AF-A0A524HSZ7-F1
#
_cell.length_a   1.000
_cell.length_b   1.000
_cell.length_c   1.000
_cell.angle_alpha   90.00
_cell.angle_beta   90.00
_cell.angle_gamma   90.00
#
_symmetry.space_group_name_H-M   'P 1'
#
loop_
_entity.id
_entity.type
_entity.pdbx_description
1 polymer ?
#
loop_
_entity_poly.entity_id
_entity_poly.type
_entity_poly.pdbx_seq_one_letter_code
_entity_poly.pdbx_strand_id
1 'polypeptide(L)'
;MRAALRFGGFGAVLALAACSQAVRPVTPARPLPGSAPAPAAAPARAARAERIAPPDAAYASGWMPLDATGAAAFQRRYPTYDGRGVLIGILDSGIDPGVPGLETTSTGQRKLLDLRDFSAEGRIELALAEPRGDTIEVGGRALVGFGRVVSVSTDQRYYTGTIAEIPLGTPAAIDPELPTPSDLNDNGSYTDTLGVVVTRASDGWVLVADTDGDGSLGDERPVRDYLVAFERFGWHAEGSEPPMTLVANFAEVDGAPVLDLVFDNSGHGTHVAGIAAGHDMYGVPGFDGVAPGAQLLGLKIANGAQGGVTVTGSMVRAMAYAITFAESRRLPLVLNLSFGVGNEAEGSARIDQLVDSILTAHPNVVFTVSAGNDGPGLSTVGFPGSTRRGITVGGSFPLVFVQTGG
;
A
#
# COMPACT_ATOMS: atom_id res chain seq x y z
N MET A 1 16.80 -48.69 -38.27
CA MET A 1 16.60 -50.11 -38.61
C MET A 1 15.87 -50.79 -37.45
N ARG A 2 14.89 -51.63 -37.78
CA ARG A 2 13.97 -52.35 -36.89
C ARG A 2 14.62 -53.59 -36.26
N ALA A 3 14.18 -53.96 -35.04
CA ALA A 3 13.90 -55.33 -34.55
C ALA A 3 13.62 -55.19 -33.03
N ALA A 4 12.43 -55.40 -32.44
CA ALA A 4 11.49 -56.54 -32.44
C ALA A 4 12.08 -57.84 -31.85
N LEU A 5 11.78 -58.11 -30.57
CA LEU A 5 11.58 -59.46 -30.04
C LEU A 5 10.50 -59.44 -28.93
N ARG A 6 9.40 -60.16 -29.18
CA ARG A 6 8.43 -60.70 -28.21
C ARG A 6 8.99 -62.07 -27.76
N PHE A 7 8.74 -62.62 -26.57
CA PHE A 7 7.47 -63.10 -26.00
C PHE A 7 7.74 -63.62 -24.57
N GLY A 8 6.71 -63.66 -23.72
CA GLY A 8 6.70 -64.48 -22.50
C GLY A 8 5.68 -64.03 -21.47
N GLY A 9 4.43 -64.48 -21.60
CA GLY A 9 3.33 -64.11 -20.70
C GLY A 9 3.10 -65.12 -19.57
N PHE A 10 2.64 -64.59 -18.44
CA PHE A 10 1.77 -65.18 -17.40
C PHE A 10 1.14 -63.94 -16.74
N GLY A 11 -0.17 -63.69 -16.70
CA GLY A 11 -1.27 -64.62 -16.52
C GLY A 11 -1.84 -64.44 -15.11
N ALA A 12 -2.43 -63.28 -14.81
CA ALA A 12 -3.27 -63.09 -13.62
C ALA A 12 -4.37 -62.07 -13.92
N VAL A 13 -5.59 -62.59 -14.02
CA VAL A 13 -6.85 -61.87 -14.21
C VAL A 13 -7.32 -61.36 -12.86
N LEU A 14 -7.63 -60.06 -12.75
CA LEU A 14 -8.55 -59.57 -11.74
C LEU A 14 -9.55 -58.63 -12.41
N ALA A 15 -10.81 -59.02 -12.35
CA ALA A 15 -11.95 -58.39 -13.01
C ALA A 15 -12.33 -57.07 -12.32
N LEU A 16 -12.46 -56.00 -13.11
CA LEU A 16 -13.14 -54.77 -12.72
C LEU A 16 -14.46 -54.69 -13.51
N ALA A 17 -15.56 -54.74 -12.79
CA ALA A 17 -16.91 -54.57 -13.32
C ALA A 17 -17.11 -53.12 -13.77
N ALA A 18 -17.36 -52.91 -15.07
CA ALA A 18 -17.79 -51.63 -15.62
C ALA A 18 -19.33 -51.58 -15.64
N CYS A 19 -19.92 -50.69 -14.86
CA CYS A 19 -21.32 -50.30 -15.02
C CYS A 19 -21.45 -49.35 -16.21
N SER A 20 -22.01 -49.84 -17.32
CA SER A 20 -22.44 -49.02 -18.45
C SER A 20 -23.85 -48.46 -18.19
N GLN A 21 -23.97 -47.14 -18.03
CA GLN A 21 -25.24 -46.44 -18.23
C GLN A 21 -25.09 -45.43 -19.36
N ALA A 22 -25.99 -45.53 -20.34
CA ALA A 22 -26.01 -44.73 -21.56
C ALA A 22 -26.39 -43.27 -21.25
N VAL A 23 -25.55 -42.33 -21.69
CA VAL A 23 -25.83 -40.89 -21.63
C VAL A 23 -26.80 -40.53 -22.77
N ARG A 24 -27.96 -39.95 -22.43
CA ARG A 24 -28.89 -39.36 -23.39
C ARG A 24 -28.37 -38.00 -23.87
N PRO A 25 -28.47 -37.66 -25.18
CA PRO A 25 -28.10 -36.35 -25.68
C PRO A 25 -29.10 -35.28 -25.21
N VAL A 26 -28.59 -34.18 -24.66
CA VAL A 26 -29.38 -33.00 -24.27
C VAL A 26 -29.54 -32.10 -25.49
N THR A 27 -30.78 -31.82 -25.87
CA THR A 27 -31.14 -30.84 -26.90
C THR A 27 -30.90 -29.42 -26.37
N PRO A 28 -30.22 -28.53 -27.13
CA PRO A 28 -30.02 -27.15 -26.69
C PRO A 28 -31.34 -26.38 -26.69
N ALA A 29 -31.62 -25.68 -25.58
CA ALA A 29 -32.80 -24.85 -25.44
C ALA A 29 -32.70 -23.59 -26.30
N ARG A 30 -33.85 -23.18 -26.87
CA ARG A 30 -34.02 -22.00 -27.73
C ARG A 30 -33.80 -20.70 -26.92
N PRO A 31 -33.10 -19.68 -27.46
CA PRO A 31 -32.89 -18.41 -26.75
C PRO A 31 -34.21 -17.66 -26.58
N LEU A 32 -34.45 -17.12 -25.38
CA LEU A 32 -35.53 -16.16 -25.13
C LEU A 32 -35.14 -14.78 -25.70
N PRO A 33 -36.10 -14.01 -26.25
CA PRO A 33 -35.82 -12.69 -26.81
C PRO A 33 -35.34 -11.73 -25.71
N GLY A 34 -34.22 -11.05 -25.99
CA GLY A 34 -33.54 -10.16 -25.07
C GLY A 34 -34.32 -8.88 -24.78
N SER A 35 -34.51 -8.59 -23.49
CA SER A 35 -34.66 -7.23 -23.01
C SER A 35 -33.27 -6.59 -22.95
N ALA A 36 -33.08 -5.44 -23.60
CA ALA A 36 -31.88 -4.64 -23.43
C ALA A 36 -31.62 -4.39 -21.93
N PRO A 37 -30.36 -4.48 -21.46
CA PRO A 37 -30.07 -4.13 -20.08
C PRO A 37 -30.46 -2.67 -19.85
N ALA A 38 -31.24 -2.42 -18.81
CA ALA A 38 -31.50 -1.07 -18.33
C ALA A 38 -30.15 -0.38 -18.06
N PRO A 39 -30.02 0.95 -18.29
CA PRO A 39 -28.82 1.66 -17.93
C PRO A 39 -28.49 1.37 -16.46
N ALA A 40 -27.28 0.89 -16.21
CA ALA A 40 -26.81 0.62 -14.86
C ALA A 40 -27.02 1.90 -14.04
N ALA A 41 -27.75 1.78 -12.93
CA ALA A 41 -27.81 2.85 -11.95
C ALA A 41 -26.37 3.22 -11.58
N ALA A 42 -26.10 4.52 -11.52
CA ALA A 42 -24.81 5.01 -11.02
C ALA A 42 -24.50 4.30 -9.68
N PRO A 43 -23.29 3.78 -9.50
CA PRO A 43 -22.91 3.17 -8.24
C PRO A 43 -23.17 4.17 -7.11
N ALA A 44 -23.74 3.69 -6.00
CA ALA A 44 -23.96 4.53 -4.84
C ALA A 44 -22.60 5.09 -4.38
N ARG A 45 -22.52 6.41 -4.20
CA ARG A 45 -21.34 7.11 -3.68
C ARG A 45 -20.78 6.34 -2.48
N ALA A 46 -19.53 5.89 -2.56
CA ALA A 46 -18.85 5.35 -1.39
C ALA A 46 -18.76 6.51 -0.38
N ALA A 47 -19.55 6.44 0.69
CA ALA A 47 -19.48 7.44 1.74
C ALA A 47 -18.06 7.42 2.33
N ARG A 48 -17.42 8.58 2.42
CA ARG A 48 -16.16 8.73 3.14
C ARG A 48 -16.29 8.05 4.51
N ALA A 49 -15.38 7.14 4.84
CA ALA A 49 -15.49 6.34 6.06
C ALA A 49 -15.69 7.26 7.28
N GLU A 50 -16.88 7.19 7.90
CA GLU A 50 -17.16 7.95 9.10
C GLU A 50 -16.39 7.36 10.27
N ARG A 51 -15.86 8.20 11.15
CA ARG A 51 -15.19 7.72 12.36
C ARG A 51 -16.20 6.95 13.21
N ILE A 52 -15.82 5.75 13.63
CA ILE A 52 -16.65 4.90 14.50
C ILE A 52 -16.94 5.61 15.84
N ALA A 53 -16.00 6.41 16.33
CA ALA A 53 -16.16 7.24 17.54
C ALA A 53 -15.34 8.53 17.45
N PRO A 54 -15.70 9.56 18.24
CA PRO A 54 -14.83 10.71 18.48
C PRO A 54 -13.45 10.29 19.03
N PRO A 55 -12.34 10.95 18.65
CA PRO A 55 -11.00 10.54 19.06
C PRO A 55 -10.75 10.50 20.57
N ASP A 56 -11.31 11.46 21.31
CA ASP A 56 -11.23 11.53 22.76
C ASP A 56 -11.97 10.37 23.43
N ALA A 57 -13.13 9.98 22.90
CA ALA A 57 -13.87 8.81 23.35
C ALA A 57 -13.13 7.50 23.05
N ALA A 58 -12.50 7.38 21.86
CA ALA A 58 -11.67 6.23 21.51
C ALA A 58 -10.45 6.10 22.44
N TYR A 59 -9.78 7.22 22.74
CA TYR A 59 -8.67 7.25 23.68
C TYR A 59 -9.10 6.84 25.10
N ALA A 60 -10.18 7.44 25.60
CA ALA A 60 -10.73 7.12 26.93
C ALA A 60 -11.20 5.66 27.04
N SER A 61 -11.63 5.07 25.92
CA SER A 61 -12.05 3.66 25.83
C SER A 61 -10.86 2.70 25.68
N GLY A 62 -9.62 3.18 25.68
CA GLY A 62 -8.42 2.34 25.63
C GLY A 62 -8.22 1.63 24.29
N TRP A 63 -8.66 2.24 23.17
CA TRP A 63 -8.50 1.64 21.83
C TRP A 63 -7.04 1.50 21.40
N MET A 64 -6.11 2.14 22.11
CA MET A 64 -4.67 1.84 22.06
C MET A 64 -4.21 1.21 23.39
N PRO A 65 -4.25 -0.12 23.52
CA PRO A 65 -4.09 -0.83 24.80
C PRO A 65 -2.61 -1.01 25.20
N LEU A 66 -1.86 0.09 25.34
CA LEU A 66 -0.42 0.07 25.66
C LEU A 66 -0.08 -0.50 27.04
N ASP A 67 -1.03 -0.47 27.99
CA ASP A 67 -0.79 -1.06 29.33
C ASP A 67 -0.71 -2.59 29.26
N ALA A 68 -1.48 -3.24 28.37
CA ALA A 68 -1.51 -4.70 28.25
C ALA A 68 -0.17 -5.28 27.73
N THR A 69 0.58 -4.49 26.96
CA THR A 69 1.91 -4.86 26.44
C THR A 69 3.04 -4.44 27.39
N GLY A 70 2.74 -3.69 28.45
CA GLY A 70 3.72 -3.08 29.35
C GLY A 70 4.44 -1.86 28.77
N ALA A 71 4.12 -1.44 27.54
CA ALA A 71 4.73 -0.28 26.88
C ALA A 71 4.52 1.02 27.68
N ALA A 72 3.30 1.25 28.16
CA ALA A 72 2.99 2.43 28.96
C ALA A 72 3.76 2.45 30.30
N ALA A 73 3.92 1.30 30.95
CA ALA A 73 4.72 1.19 32.18
C ALA A 73 6.21 1.45 31.91
N PHE A 74 6.73 0.97 30.78
CA PHE A 74 8.10 1.22 30.34
C PHE A 74 8.35 2.71 30.08
N GLN A 75 7.47 3.38 29.34
CA GLN A 75 7.56 4.81 29.07
C GLN A 75 7.48 5.66 30.34
N ARG A 76 6.58 5.34 31.28
CA ARG A 76 6.51 6.04 32.58
C ARG A 76 7.81 5.91 33.38
N ARG A 77 8.46 4.75 33.31
CA ARG A 77 9.75 4.50 33.99
C ARG A 77 10.93 5.17 33.28
N TYR A 78 10.88 5.26 31.96
CA TYR A 78 11.94 5.83 31.12
C TYR A 78 11.35 6.87 30.15
N PRO A 79 11.00 8.09 30.61
CA PRO A 79 10.26 9.06 29.81
C PRO A 79 10.97 9.55 28.55
N THR A 80 12.28 9.36 28.45
CA THR A 80 13.08 9.71 27.27
C THR A 80 13.31 8.53 26.32
N TYR A 81 12.76 7.35 26.61
CA TYR A 81 12.90 6.12 25.83
C TYR A 81 11.62 5.88 25.03
N ASP A 82 11.14 6.94 24.39
CA ASP A 82 9.91 7.00 23.59
C ASP A 82 10.16 6.73 22.10
N GLY A 83 11.36 6.25 21.73
CA GLY A 83 11.76 6.01 20.35
C GLY A 83 12.50 7.18 19.69
N ARG A 84 12.75 8.28 20.40
CA ARG A 84 13.56 9.39 19.86
C ARG A 84 14.89 8.91 19.28
N GLY A 85 15.20 9.36 18.05
CA GLY A 85 16.42 8.99 17.33
C GLY A 85 16.40 7.58 16.73
N VAL A 86 15.26 6.87 16.75
CA VAL A 86 15.07 5.57 16.10
C VAL A 86 14.21 5.74 14.85
N LEU A 87 14.57 5.00 13.79
CA LEU A 87 13.80 4.91 12.55
C LEU A 87 13.04 3.58 12.52
N ILE A 88 11.75 3.63 12.17
CA ILE A 88 10.93 2.45 11.93
C ILE A 88 10.51 2.43 10.46
N GLY A 89 10.87 1.36 9.74
CA GLY A 89 10.37 1.08 8.39
C GLY A 89 9.12 0.21 8.45
N ILE A 90 7.99 0.71 7.96
CA ILE A 90 6.72 -0.01 7.89
C ILE A 90 6.58 -0.58 6.48
N LEU A 91 6.74 -1.90 6.34
CA LEU A 91 6.54 -2.64 5.09
C LEU A 91 5.09 -3.11 5.03
N ASP A 92 4.25 -2.40 4.27
CA ASP A 92 2.80 -2.60 4.31
C ASP A 92 2.08 -2.12 3.02
N SER A 93 0.78 -1.79 3.09
CA SER A 93 -0.05 -1.24 2.01
C SER A 93 0.28 0.18 1.61
N GLY A 94 1.10 0.88 2.40
CA GLY A 94 1.35 2.31 2.30
C GLY A 94 1.06 3.00 3.62
N ILE A 95 1.37 4.29 3.73
CA ILE A 95 0.97 5.15 4.84
C ILE A 95 0.35 6.40 4.22
N ASP A 96 -0.84 6.80 4.68
CA ASP A 96 -1.43 8.08 4.35
C ASP A 96 -0.78 9.20 5.19
N PRO A 97 0.01 10.11 4.58
CA PRO A 97 0.65 11.20 5.30
C PRO A 97 -0.29 12.31 5.73
N GLY A 98 -1.56 12.29 5.30
CA GLY A 98 -2.59 13.24 5.69
C GLY A 98 -3.32 12.87 6.98
N VAL A 99 -3.06 11.70 7.56
CA VAL A 99 -3.74 11.24 8.78
C VAL A 99 -3.17 11.91 10.03
N PRO A 100 -4.02 12.59 10.84
CA PRO A 100 -3.59 13.23 12.07
C PRO A 100 -2.96 12.28 13.08
N GLY A 101 -1.78 12.65 13.56
CA GLY A 101 -0.94 11.87 14.46
C GLY A 101 0.31 11.28 13.81
N LEU A 102 0.46 11.46 12.50
CA LEU A 102 1.63 11.02 11.72
C LEU A 102 2.46 12.19 11.18
N GLU A 103 2.26 13.41 11.68
CA GLU A 103 2.99 14.60 11.23
C GLU A 103 4.28 14.82 12.01
N THR A 104 4.21 14.72 13.35
CA THR A 104 5.32 15.05 14.24
C THR A 104 5.58 13.97 15.29
N THR A 105 6.82 13.90 15.74
CA THR A 105 7.24 13.08 16.90
C THR A 105 6.95 13.81 18.20
N SER A 106 7.02 13.10 19.34
CA SER A 106 6.97 13.68 20.70
C SER A 106 8.00 14.78 20.97
N THR A 107 9.00 14.94 20.10
CA THR A 107 10.03 15.98 20.18
C THR A 107 9.88 17.08 19.12
N GLY A 108 8.74 17.11 18.41
CA GLY A 108 8.44 18.08 17.38
C GLY A 108 9.16 17.88 16.04
N GLN A 109 9.97 16.81 15.91
CA GLN A 109 10.59 16.45 14.63
C GLN A 109 9.55 15.88 13.66
N ARG A 110 9.80 15.97 12.34
CA ARG A 110 8.96 15.33 11.33
C ARG A 110 8.90 13.82 11.55
N LYS A 111 7.69 13.28 11.59
CA LYS A 111 7.43 11.86 11.81
C LYS A 111 7.76 11.02 10.57
N LEU A 112 7.15 11.33 9.42
CA LEU A 112 7.38 10.61 8.16
C LEU A 112 8.58 11.20 7.42
N LEU A 113 9.66 10.43 7.30
CA LEU A 113 10.89 10.85 6.62
C LEU A 113 10.89 10.52 5.13
N ASP A 114 10.23 9.43 4.74
CA ASP A 114 10.00 9.13 3.34
C ASP A 114 8.85 8.14 3.17
N LEU A 115 8.28 8.13 1.96
CA LEU A 115 7.24 7.22 1.51
C LEU A 115 7.64 6.72 0.13
N ARG A 116 7.70 5.40 -0.06
CA ARG A 116 8.12 4.77 -1.33
C ARG A 116 7.20 3.62 -1.71
N ASP A 117 6.87 3.54 -2.99
CA ASP A 117 6.16 2.40 -3.59
C ASP A 117 7.15 1.39 -4.21
N PHE A 118 7.19 0.18 -3.65
CA PHE A 118 7.94 -0.95 -4.19
C PHE A 118 7.05 -2.00 -4.86
N SER A 119 5.73 -1.85 -4.79
CA SER A 119 4.74 -2.72 -5.43
C SER A 119 4.43 -2.31 -6.88
N ALA A 120 4.84 -1.09 -7.26
CA ALA A 120 4.61 -0.46 -8.56
C ALA A 120 3.11 -0.25 -8.88
N GLU A 121 2.26 -0.17 -7.85
CA GLU A 121 0.84 0.13 -7.99
C GLU A 121 0.63 1.57 -8.48
N GLY A 122 1.42 2.52 -8.01
CA GLY A 122 1.33 3.92 -8.42
C GLY A 122 2.27 4.31 -9.55
N ARG A 123 2.87 3.35 -10.27
CA ARG A 123 3.78 3.64 -11.38
C ARG A 123 3.02 4.32 -12.53
N ILE A 124 3.56 5.45 -13.00
CA ILE A 124 3.02 6.18 -14.14
C ILE A 124 3.90 5.95 -15.36
N GLU A 125 3.30 5.40 -16.42
CA GLU A 125 3.93 5.34 -17.74
C GLU A 125 3.94 6.73 -18.36
N LEU A 126 5.13 7.32 -18.43
CA LEU A 126 5.35 8.67 -18.93
C LEU A 126 5.79 8.65 -20.40
N ALA A 127 5.18 9.51 -21.20
CA ALA A 127 5.56 9.75 -22.59
C ALA A 127 5.91 11.23 -22.80
N LEU A 128 6.88 11.50 -23.69
CA LEU A 128 7.20 12.87 -24.08
C LEU A 128 5.99 13.52 -24.76
N ALA A 129 5.69 14.76 -24.40
CA ALA A 129 4.57 15.52 -24.92
C ALA A 129 5.00 16.90 -25.40
N GLU A 130 4.35 17.36 -26.46
CA GLU A 130 4.58 18.68 -27.05
C GLU A 130 3.35 19.58 -26.82
N PRO A 131 3.51 20.72 -26.12
CA PRO A 131 2.41 21.64 -25.87
C PRO A 131 1.98 22.37 -27.16
N ARG A 132 0.74 22.85 -27.18
CA ARG A 132 0.16 23.64 -28.27
C ARG A 132 -0.29 25.01 -27.77
N GLY A 133 0.65 25.95 -27.73
CA GLY A 133 0.40 27.27 -27.14
C GLY A 133 0.30 27.14 -25.62
N ASP A 134 -0.83 27.57 -25.04
CA ASP A 134 -1.09 27.48 -23.59
C ASP A 134 -1.80 26.18 -23.19
N THR A 135 -1.78 25.15 -24.05
CA THR A 135 -2.42 23.86 -23.77
C THR A 135 -1.47 22.68 -23.90
N ILE A 136 -1.79 21.60 -23.20
CA ILE A 136 -1.13 20.29 -23.33
C ILE A 136 -2.17 19.17 -23.33
N GLU A 137 -1.93 18.12 -24.11
CA GLU A 137 -2.81 16.96 -24.17
C GLU A 137 -2.35 15.88 -23.17
N VAL A 138 -3.23 15.46 -22.28
CA VAL A 138 -2.98 14.43 -21.26
C VAL A 138 -4.15 13.46 -21.26
N GLY A 139 -3.90 12.16 -21.51
CA GLY A 139 -4.95 11.14 -21.50
C GLY A 139 -6.12 11.40 -22.47
N GLY A 140 -5.86 12.11 -23.58
CA GLY A 140 -6.89 12.51 -24.55
C GLY A 140 -7.71 13.74 -24.17
N ARG A 141 -7.36 14.44 -23.07
CA ARG A 141 -7.96 15.71 -22.63
C ARG A 141 -6.96 16.84 -22.84
N ALA A 142 -7.41 17.98 -23.34
CA ALA A 142 -6.59 19.18 -23.45
C ALA A 142 -6.73 20.01 -22.17
N LEU A 143 -5.62 20.23 -21.47
CA LEU A 143 -5.56 21.09 -20.29
C LEU A 143 -5.05 22.48 -20.69
N VAL A 144 -5.65 23.53 -20.14
CA VAL A 144 -5.25 24.94 -20.37
C VAL A 144 -4.31 25.45 -19.27
N GLY A 145 -3.82 26.70 -19.36
CA GLY A 145 -2.97 27.28 -18.33
C GLY A 145 -1.55 26.70 -18.30
N PHE A 146 -1.11 26.06 -19.38
CA PHE A 146 0.17 25.38 -19.47
C PHE A 146 1.38 26.29 -19.24
N GLY A 147 1.24 27.61 -19.44
CA GLY A 147 2.24 28.61 -19.07
C GLY A 147 2.73 28.48 -17.62
N ARG A 148 1.91 27.95 -16.71
CA ARG A 148 2.31 27.58 -15.35
C ARG A 148 3.42 26.53 -15.34
N VAL A 149 3.27 25.43 -16.08
CA VAL A 149 4.28 24.37 -16.20
C VAL A 149 5.55 24.90 -16.86
N VAL A 150 5.41 25.71 -17.92
CA VAL A 150 6.53 26.35 -18.62
C VAL A 150 7.35 27.21 -17.64
N SER A 151 6.69 27.94 -16.74
CA SER A 151 7.36 28.83 -15.79
C SER A 151 8.26 28.10 -14.78
N VAL A 152 8.03 26.80 -14.56
CA VAL A 152 8.79 25.97 -13.61
C VAL A 152 9.86 25.13 -14.32
N SER A 153 9.69 24.89 -15.63
CA SER A 153 10.59 24.06 -16.43
C SER A 153 11.94 24.74 -16.71
N THR A 154 13.01 23.97 -16.56
CA THR A 154 14.40 24.41 -16.82
C THR A 154 14.93 23.96 -18.18
N ASP A 155 14.37 22.89 -18.75
CA ASP A 155 14.83 22.28 -20.00
C ASP A 155 13.75 22.24 -21.09
N GLN A 156 12.55 22.72 -20.79
CA GLN A 156 11.38 22.71 -21.68
C GLN A 156 11.03 21.33 -22.22
N ARG A 157 11.36 20.26 -21.47
CA ARG A 157 10.92 18.90 -21.75
C ARG A 157 9.75 18.55 -20.85
N TYR A 158 8.69 18.03 -21.45
CA TYR A 158 7.45 17.72 -20.76
C TYR A 158 7.10 16.26 -21.00
N TYR A 159 6.69 15.60 -19.92
CA TYR A 159 6.25 14.22 -19.94
C TYR A 159 4.83 14.18 -19.42
N THR A 160 3.96 13.43 -20.07
CA THR A 160 2.58 13.25 -19.64
C THR A 160 2.33 11.78 -19.35
N GLY A 161 1.52 11.51 -18.35
CA GLY A 161 1.06 10.17 -18.04
C GLY A 161 -0.32 10.22 -17.40
N THR A 162 -0.86 9.05 -17.15
CA THR A 162 -2.18 8.91 -16.55
C THR A 162 -2.20 7.76 -15.54
N ILE A 163 -3.02 7.91 -14.50
CA ILE A 163 -3.39 6.81 -13.60
C ILE A 163 -4.88 6.53 -13.77
N ALA A 164 -5.24 5.25 -13.89
CA ALA A 164 -6.62 4.81 -13.95
C ALA A 164 -7.09 4.32 -12.58
N GLU A 165 -8.30 4.69 -12.19
CA GLU A 165 -8.91 4.27 -10.93
C GLU A 165 -9.31 2.80 -10.91
N ILE A 166 -9.82 2.25 -12.02
CA ILE A 166 -9.83 0.80 -12.28
C ILE A 166 -8.43 0.44 -12.78
N PRO A 167 -7.50 0.08 -11.88
CA PRO A 167 -7.65 -1.12 -11.06
C PRO A 167 -7.32 -0.92 -9.57
N LEU A 168 -7.19 0.29 -9.06
CA LEU A 168 -6.73 0.58 -7.70
C LEU A 168 -7.75 0.05 -6.67
N GLY A 169 -7.46 -1.10 -6.06
CA GLY A 169 -8.37 -1.80 -5.14
C GLY A 169 -9.14 -2.95 -5.80
N THR A 170 -9.87 -3.72 -5.00
CA THR A 170 -10.65 -4.87 -5.47
C THR A 170 -12.13 -4.48 -5.63
N PRO A 171 -12.78 -4.75 -6.78
CA PRO A 171 -14.23 -4.55 -6.89
C PRO A 171 -14.98 -5.33 -5.79
N ALA A 172 -15.80 -4.66 -4.98
CA ALA A 172 -16.61 -5.29 -3.91
C ALA A 172 -17.54 -6.40 -4.43
N ALA A 173 -17.81 -6.44 -5.74
CA ALA A 173 -18.56 -7.50 -6.40
C ALA A 173 -17.80 -8.84 -6.51
N ILE A 174 -16.47 -8.84 -6.31
CA ILE A 174 -15.61 -10.02 -6.36
C ILE A 174 -15.34 -10.56 -4.95
N ASP A 175 -15.11 -9.67 -3.98
CA ASP A 175 -15.00 -10.02 -2.56
C ASP A 175 -15.44 -8.82 -1.69
N PRO A 176 -16.50 -8.95 -0.89
CA PRO A 176 -16.99 -7.88 -0.01
C PRO A 176 -16.08 -7.59 1.19
N GLU A 177 -15.08 -8.43 1.47
CA GLU A 177 -14.08 -8.22 2.53
C GLU A 177 -12.81 -7.50 2.02
N LEU A 178 -12.63 -7.35 0.71
CA LEU A 178 -11.51 -6.64 0.10
C LEU A 178 -11.85 -5.17 -0.20
N PRO A 179 -10.85 -4.25 -0.17
CA PRO A 179 -11.09 -2.82 -0.32
C PRO A 179 -11.70 -2.50 -1.69
N THR A 180 -12.80 -1.74 -1.71
CA THR A 180 -13.47 -1.23 -2.92
C THR A 180 -12.51 -0.53 -3.88
N PRO A 181 -12.85 -0.41 -5.18
CA PRO A 181 -12.10 0.43 -6.12
C PRO A 181 -11.93 1.84 -5.56
N SER A 182 -10.75 2.40 -5.74
CA SER A 182 -10.36 3.69 -5.19
C SER A 182 -10.89 4.79 -6.09
N ASP A 183 -11.85 5.55 -5.59
CA ASP A 183 -12.26 6.84 -6.14
C ASP A 183 -11.25 7.88 -5.63
N LEU A 184 -10.28 8.24 -6.48
CA LEU A 184 -9.16 9.10 -6.11
C LEU A 184 -9.57 10.57 -6.04
N ASN A 185 -10.70 10.96 -6.65
CA ASN A 185 -11.16 12.35 -6.75
C ASN A 185 -12.52 12.63 -6.08
N ASP A 186 -13.12 11.63 -5.42
CA ASP A 186 -14.43 11.65 -4.74
C ASP A 186 -15.60 12.05 -5.67
N ASN A 187 -15.48 11.79 -6.97
CA ASN A 187 -16.53 12.15 -7.93
C ASN A 187 -17.66 11.09 -8.02
N GLY A 188 -17.56 9.99 -7.27
CA GLY A 188 -18.50 8.86 -7.26
C GLY A 188 -18.36 7.92 -8.46
N SER A 189 -17.35 8.13 -9.29
CA SER A 189 -16.87 7.21 -10.34
C SER A 189 -15.54 6.61 -9.89
N TYR A 190 -15.27 5.43 -10.42
CA TYR A 190 -14.00 4.71 -10.27
C TYR A 190 -13.43 4.38 -11.65
N THR A 191 -13.97 5.00 -12.70
CA THR A 191 -13.56 4.77 -14.09
C THR A 191 -12.66 5.88 -14.62
N ASP A 192 -12.30 6.83 -13.77
CA ASP A 192 -11.57 8.00 -14.21
C ASP A 192 -10.12 7.66 -14.54
N THR A 193 -9.60 8.46 -15.44
CA THR A 193 -8.20 8.47 -15.82
C THR A 193 -7.68 9.85 -15.52
N LEU A 194 -6.84 9.94 -14.50
CA LEU A 194 -6.34 11.19 -13.96
C LEU A 194 -4.97 11.50 -14.57
N GLY A 195 -4.84 12.70 -15.11
CA GLY A 195 -3.67 13.13 -15.87
C GLY A 195 -2.61 13.78 -14.99
N VAL A 196 -1.35 13.55 -15.34
CA VAL A 196 -0.20 14.23 -14.73
C VAL A 196 0.73 14.78 -15.81
N VAL A 197 1.36 15.90 -15.52
CA VAL A 197 2.44 16.49 -16.31
C VAL A 197 3.70 16.53 -15.46
N VAL A 198 4.82 16.07 -16.00
CA VAL A 198 6.13 16.06 -15.35
C VAL A 198 7.12 16.88 -16.16
N THR A 199 7.89 17.72 -15.48
CA THR A 199 9.00 18.48 -16.07
C THR A 199 10.14 18.66 -15.09
N ARG A 200 11.32 19.08 -15.57
CA ARG A 200 12.48 19.33 -14.71
C ARG A 200 12.48 20.76 -14.20
N ALA A 201 12.41 20.93 -12.89
CA ALA A 201 12.65 22.18 -12.19
C ALA A 201 14.13 22.31 -11.75
N SER A 202 14.48 23.46 -11.14
CA SER A 202 15.84 23.73 -10.67
C SER A 202 16.33 22.78 -9.57
N ASP A 203 15.40 22.17 -8.82
CA ASP A 203 15.65 21.32 -7.67
C ASP A 203 15.23 19.85 -7.90
N GLY A 204 14.96 19.46 -9.15
CA GLY A 204 14.64 18.09 -9.52
C GLY A 204 13.42 17.99 -10.44
N TRP A 205 12.89 16.79 -10.57
CA TRP A 205 11.63 16.57 -11.27
C TRP A 205 10.44 17.06 -10.45
N VAL A 206 9.44 17.62 -11.13
CA VAL A 206 8.19 18.06 -10.52
C VAL A 206 7.00 17.54 -11.31
N LEU A 207 5.93 17.22 -10.60
CA LEU A 207 4.62 16.87 -11.13
C LEU A 207 3.68 18.08 -11.00
N VAL A 208 2.85 18.30 -12.00
CA VAL A 208 1.70 19.21 -11.98
C VAL A 208 0.51 18.41 -12.47
N ALA A 209 -0.61 18.45 -11.75
CA ALA A 209 -1.83 17.75 -12.12
C ALA A 209 -2.99 18.74 -11.98
N ASP A 210 -4.02 18.58 -12.80
CA ASP A 210 -5.33 19.22 -12.65
C ASP A 210 -6.02 18.54 -11.46
N THR A 211 -5.84 19.09 -10.26
CA THR A 211 -6.21 18.47 -8.98
C THR A 211 -7.66 18.72 -8.63
N ASP A 212 -8.22 19.87 -9.00
CA ASP A 212 -9.62 20.21 -8.76
C ASP A 212 -10.56 19.86 -9.92
N GLY A 213 -10.00 19.43 -11.05
CA GLY A 213 -10.73 18.89 -12.20
C GLY A 213 -11.37 19.96 -13.09
N ASP A 214 -10.96 21.23 -12.98
CA ASP A 214 -11.50 22.34 -13.77
C ASP A 214 -10.96 22.36 -15.23
N GLY A 215 -9.97 21.52 -15.54
CA GLY A 215 -9.32 21.43 -16.85
C GLY A 215 -8.17 22.41 -17.06
N SER A 216 -7.71 23.08 -16.01
CA SER A 216 -6.64 24.07 -16.00
C SER A 216 -5.44 23.57 -15.20
N LEU A 217 -4.25 23.99 -15.62
CA LEU A 217 -3.01 23.86 -14.84
C LEU A 217 -2.55 25.21 -14.27
N GLY A 218 -3.32 26.28 -14.46
CA GLY A 218 -2.87 27.66 -14.27
C GLY A 218 -2.59 28.04 -12.81
N ASP A 219 -3.37 27.52 -11.89
CA ASP A 219 -3.31 27.70 -10.44
C ASP A 219 -2.68 26.50 -9.72
N GLU A 220 -2.42 25.44 -10.46
CA GLU A 220 -1.91 24.20 -9.89
C GLU A 220 -0.53 24.32 -9.26
N ARG A 221 -0.37 23.58 -8.16
CA ARG A 221 0.85 23.57 -7.35
C ARG A 221 1.77 22.46 -7.83
N PRO A 222 3.00 22.76 -8.27
CA PRO A 222 3.99 21.73 -8.55
C PRO A 222 4.34 20.92 -7.30
N VAL A 223 4.42 19.60 -7.47
CA VAL A 223 4.73 18.61 -6.44
C VAL A 223 6.10 17.99 -6.75
N ARG A 224 7.03 18.11 -5.80
CA ARG A 224 8.39 17.55 -5.86
C ARG A 224 8.44 16.14 -5.26
N ASP A 225 9.60 15.50 -5.38
CA ASP A 225 9.87 14.26 -4.65
C ASP A 225 9.64 14.45 -3.15
N TYR A 226 8.89 13.53 -2.55
CA TYR A 226 8.51 13.59 -1.15
C TYR A 226 9.71 13.69 -0.20
N LEU A 227 10.82 13.00 -0.49
CA LEU A 227 12.02 13.04 0.35
C LEU A 227 12.68 14.43 0.37
N VAL A 228 12.47 15.22 -0.69
CA VAL A 228 13.08 16.55 -0.84
C VAL A 228 12.21 17.62 -0.20
N ALA A 229 10.92 17.62 -0.52
CA ALA A 229 10.04 18.74 -0.19
C ALA A 229 8.91 18.39 0.79
N PHE A 230 8.67 17.10 1.05
CA PHE A 230 7.54 16.59 1.84
C PHE A 230 6.18 17.09 1.34
N GLU A 231 6.09 17.32 0.03
CA GLU A 231 4.91 17.81 -0.62
C GLU A 231 3.93 16.67 -0.86
N ARG A 232 2.65 16.99 -0.66
CA ARG A 232 1.52 16.10 -0.86
C ARG A 232 0.51 16.78 -1.77
N PHE A 233 -0.30 15.99 -2.43
CA PHE A 233 -1.42 16.44 -3.25
C PHE A 233 -2.52 15.38 -3.23
N GLY A 234 -3.65 15.68 -3.86
CA GLY A 234 -4.69 14.70 -4.13
C GLY A 234 -5.67 15.30 -5.12
N TRP A 235 -6.33 14.44 -5.88
CA TRP A 235 -7.43 14.90 -6.72
C TRP A 235 -8.68 15.07 -5.89
N HIS A 236 -9.52 16.02 -6.27
CA HIS A 236 -10.76 16.31 -5.58
C HIS A 236 -11.76 16.96 -6.53
N ALA A 237 -13.03 16.93 -6.15
CA ALA A 237 -14.01 17.80 -6.77
C ALA A 237 -13.74 19.26 -6.37
N GLU A 238 -14.04 20.20 -7.25
CA GLU A 238 -13.92 21.63 -6.97
C GLU A 238 -14.59 21.99 -5.62
N GLY A 239 -13.82 22.59 -4.72
CA GLY A 239 -14.29 23.01 -3.39
C GLY A 239 -14.35 21.91 -2.32
N SER A 240 -13.87 20.69 -2.58
CA SER A 240 -13.71 19.64 -1.56
C SER A 240 -12.23 19.37 -1.21
N GLU A 241 -12.00 18.75 -0.05
CA GLU A 241 -10.69 18.19 0.28
C GLU A 241 -10.50 16.88 -0.49
N PRO A 242 -9.26 16.51 -0.86
CA PRO A 242 -8.99 15.23 -1.49
C PRO A 242 -9.38 14.07 -0.57
N PRO A 243 -10.04 13.03 -1.10
CA PRO A 243 -10.41 11.85 -0.33
C PRO A 243 -9.18 11.04 0.07
N MET A 244 -8.09 11.16 -0.70
CA MET A 244 -6.85 10.44 -0.53
C MET A 244 -5.67 11.38 -0.68
N THR A 245 -4.70 11.25 0.22
CA THR A 245 -3.44 11.99 0.10
C THR A 245 -2.43 11.15 -0.68
N LEU A 246 -1.84 11.74 -1.71
CA LEU A 246 -0.79 11.16 -2.53
C LEU A 246 0.52 11.94 -2.37
N VAL A 247 1.62 11.26 -2.65
CA VAL A 247 2.95 11.86 -2.77
C VAL A 247 3.65 11.36 -4.04
N ALA A 248 4.56 12.19 -4.57
CA ALA A 248 5.32 11.85 -5.77
C ALA A 248 6.74 11.36 -5.42
N ASN A 249 7.19 10.35 -6.14
CA ASN A 249 8.57 9.86 -6.12
C ASN A 249 9.15 9.89 -7.52
N PHE A 250 10.37 10.39 -7.63
CA PHE A 250 11.06 10.48 -8.91
C PHE A 250 12.35 9.68 -8.92
N ALA A 251 12.56 8.94 -10.00
CA ALA A 251 13.86 8.42 -10.41
C ALA A 251 14.18 8.89 -11.83
N GLU A 252 15.38 8.58 -12.31
CA GLU A 252 15.82 8.95 -13.66
C GLU A 252 16.46 7.77 -14.35
N VAL A 253 16.05 7.52 -15.59
CA VAL A 253 16.62 6.51 -16.49
C VAL A 253 16.86 7.16 -17.84
N ASP A 254 18.10 7.12 -18.33
CA ASP A 254 18.50 7.69 -19.62
C ASP A 254 18.07 9.17 -19.82
N GLY A 255 18.08 9.96 -18.75
CA GLY A 255 17.70 11.37 -18.75
C GLY A 255 16.18 11.62 -18.81
N ALA A 256 15.35 10.58 -18.68
CA ALA A 256 13.90 10.68 -18.58
C ALA A 256 13.44 10.37 -17.14
N PRO A 257 12.34 11.02 -16.68
CA PRO A 257 11.79 10.76 -15.36
C PRO A 257 11.09 9.41 -15.31
N VAL A 258 11.21 8.75 -14.15
CA VAL A 258 10.33 7.67 -13.72
C VAL A 258 9.54 8.20 -12.54
N LEU A 259 8.21 8.13 -12.62
CA LEU A 259 7.30 8.60 -11.58
C LEU A 259 6.57 7.41 -10.95
N ASP A 260 6.68 7.30 -9.64
CA ASP A 260 5.83 6.44 -8.82
C ASP A 260 5.03 7.34 -7.85
N LEU A 261 3.70 7.20 -7.85
CA LEU A 261 2.82 7.82 -6.86
C LEU A 261 2.68 6.89 -5.66
N VAL A 262 2.69 7.43 -4.45
CA VAL A 262 2.48 6.64 -3.22
C VAL A 262 1.22 7.09 -2.52
N PHE A 263 0.38 6.12 -2.18
CA PHE A 263 -0.91 6.28 -1.52
C PHE A 263 -1.29 5.01 -0.75
N ASP A 264 -2.15 5.15 0.26
CA ASP A 264 -2.71 4.04 1.03
C ASP A 264 -4.21 3.91 0.77
N ASN A 265 -4.58 2.93 -0.06
CA ASN A 265 -5.95 2.58 -0.40
C ASN A 265 -6.51 1.42 0.44
N SER A 266 -5.79 0.99 1.49
CA SER A 266 -6.23 -0.05 2.42
C SER A 266 -6.45 0.50 3.83
N GLY A 267 -5.63 1.44 4.28
CA GLY A 267 -5.62 1.95 5.64
C GLY A 267 -4.86 1.06 6.64
N HIS A 268 -4.50 -0.16 6.25
CA HIS A 268 -3.79 -1.11 7.11
C HIS A 268 -2.40 -0.59 7.51
N GLY A 269 -1.58 -0.16 6.55
CA GLY A 269 -0.25 0.35 6.86
C GLY A 269 -0.27 1.66 7.65
N THR A 270 -1.25 2.54 7.40
CA THR A 270 -1.49 3.72 8.24
C THR A 270 -1.84 3.34 9.68
N HIS A 271 -2.71 2.34 9.88
CA HIS A 271 -3.07 1.84 11.21
C HIS A 271 -1.86 1.23 11.95
N VAL A 272 -1.04 0.43 11.24
CA VAL A 272 0.21 -0.13 11.77
C VAL A 272 1.19 0.97 12.17
N ALA A 273 1.34 2.02 11.35
CA ALA A 273 2.17 3.18 11.65
C ALA A 273 1.69 3.94 12.89
N GLY A 274 0.37 4.10 13.05
CA GLY A 274 -0.25 4.70 14.23
C GLY A 274 0.04 3.92 15.51
N ILE A 275 -0.12 2.59 15.49
CA ILE A 275 0.25 1.73 16.63
C ILE A 275 1.73 1.85 16.95
N ALA A 276 2.61 1.81 15.94
CA ALA A 276 4.05 1.84 16.15
C ALA A 276 4.52 3.18 16.73
N ALA A 277 4.09 4.31 16.17
CA ALA A 277 4.68 5.60 16.47
C ALA A 277 3.74 6.80 16.31
N GLY A 278 2.42 6.63 16.28
CA GLY A 278 1.49 7.77 16.30
C GLY A 278 1.75 8.68 17.49
N HIS A 279 1.56 9.99 17.32
CA HIS A 279 1.74 10.96 18.40
C HIS A 279 0.58 11.96 18.42
N ASP A 280 -0.04 12.15 19.59
CA ASP A 280 -1.21 13.03 19.78
C ASP A 280 -2.27 12.84 18.68
N MET A 281 -2.61 11.58 18.40
CA MET A 281 -3.46 11.21 17.26
C MET A 281 -4.78 11.98 17.29
N TYR A 282 -5.11 12.58 16.15
CA TYR A 282 -6.29 13.45 15.99
C TYR A 282 -6.38 14.61 17.00
N GLY A 283 -5.24 15.11 17.47
CA GLY A 283 -5.14 16.25 18.39
C GLY A 283 -5.51 15.92 19.83
N VAL A 284 -5.57 14.65 20.20
CA VAL A 284 -5.82 14.19 21.57
C VAL A 284 -4.48 14.01 22.29
N PRO A 285 -4.13 14.85 23.28
CA PRO A 285 -2.84 14.76 23.97
C PRO A 285 -2.64 13.41 24.65
N GLY A 286 -1.50 12.77 24.39
CA GLY A 286 -1.16 11.45 24.94
C GLY A 286 -1.87 10.28 24.26
N PHE A 287 -2.65 10.50 23.20
CA PHE A 287 -3.14 9.43 22.34
C PHE A 287 -2.01 8.99 21.39
N ASP A 288 -1.05 8.29 21.97
CA ASP A 288 0.21 7.90 21.35
C ASP A 288 0.23 6.41 20.98
N GLY A 289 1.06 6.07 19.99
CA GLY A 289 1.52 4.71 19.75
C GLY A 289 2.60 4.26 20.74
N VAL A 290 3.24 3.13 20.46
CA VAL A 290 4.28 2.54 21.33
C VAL A 290 5.54 3.42 21.41
N ALA A 291 5.92 4.09 20.33
CA ALA A 291 7.14 4.88 20.24
C ALA A 291 6.88 6.26 19.58
N PRO A 292 6.17 7.19 20.25
CA PRO A 292 5.79 8.48 19.67
C PRO A 292 6.99 9.39 19.34
N GLY A 293 8.19 9.10 19.85
CA GLY A 293 9.44 9.77 19.49
C GLY A 293 10.10 9.24 18.22
N ALA A 294 9.73 8.06 17.73
CA ALA A 294 10.34 7.44 16.55
C ALA A 294 9.92 8.13 15.24
N GLN A 295 10.80 8.10 14.26
CA GLN A 295 10.52 8.52 12.88
C GLN A 295 10.18 7.32 12.02
N LEU A 296 9.48 7.54 10.91
CA LEU A 296 8.89 6.49 10.08
C LEU A 296 9.36 6.58 8.62
N LEU A 297 9.55 5.41 8.01
CA LEU A 297 9.49 5.22 6.56
C LEU A 297 8.24 4.41 6.22
N GLY A 298 7.43 4.88 5.27
CA GLY A 298 6.35 4.10 4.69
C GLY A 298 6.84 3.39 3.43
N LEU A 299 6.82 2.06 3.44
CA LEU A 299 7.37 1.23 2.38
C LEU A 299 6.24 0.35 1.84
N LYS A 300 5.56 0.85 0.81
CA LYS A 300 4.46 0.12 0.19
C LYS A 300 5.01 -1.08 -0.57
N ILE A 301 4.59 -2.29 -0.17
CA ILE A 301 5.01 -3.55 -0.77
C ILE A 301 3.85 -4.35 -1.37
N ALA A 302 2.61 -4.00 -0.99
CA ALA A 302 1.38 -4.60 -1.47
C ALA A 302 0.84 -3.81 -2.66
N ASN A 303 0.32 -4.53 -3.64
CA ASN A 303 -0.36 -3.97 -4.80
C ASN A 303 -1.87 -4.20 -4.65
N GLY A 304 -2.60 -3.18 -4.22
CA GLY A 304 -4.05 -3.22 -4.01
C GLY A 304 -4.81 -3.59 -5.28
N ALA A 305 -4.33 -3.11 -6.43
CA ALA A 305 -4.87 -3.48 -7.74
C ALA A 305 -4.72 -4.95 -8.14
N GLN A 306 -3.90 -5.71 -7.41
CA GLN A 306 -3.74 -7.14 -7.58
C GLN A 306 -4.23 -7.92 -6.35
N GLY A 307 -5.23 -7.39 -5.63
CA GLY A 307 -5.80 -8.03 -4.44
C GLY A 307 -4.93 -7.90 -3.20
N GLY A 308 -4.11 -6.85 -3.12
CA GLY A 308 -3.18 -6.63 -2.01
C GLY A 308 -1.97 -7.56 -2.02
N VAL A 309 -1.70 -8.28 -3.11
CA VAL A 309 -0.61 -9.25 -3.19
C VAL A 309 0.74 -8.56 -2.98
N THR A 310 1.58 -9.18 -2.17
CA THR A 310 2.99 -8.83 -2.03
C THR A 310 3.86 -9.80 -2.81
N VAL A 311 4.98 -9.31 -3.34
CA VAL A 311 5.96 -10.15 -4.03
C VAL A 311 7.30 -10.08 -3.31
N THR A 312 8.04 -11.19 -3.30
CA THR A 312 9.37 -11.24 -2.66
C THR A 312 10.29 -10.10 -3.11
N GLY A 313 10.20 -9.69 -4.37
CA GLY A 313 10.99 -8.58 -4.91
C GLY A 313 10.65 -7.21 -4.28
N SER A 314 9.38 -6.93 -3.99
CA SER A 314 8.99 -5.66 -3.36
C SER A 314 9.50 -5.60 -1.92
N MET A 315 9.36 -6.69 -1.18
CA MET A 315 9.90 -6.82 0.19
C MET A 315 11.42 -6.61 0.23
N VAL A 316 12.18 -7.32 -0.60
CA VAL A 316 13.65 -7.21 -0.62
C VAL A 316 14.11 -5.79 -0.99
N ARG A 317 13.48 -5.15 -1.98
CA ARG A 317 13.80 -3.76 -2.34
C ARG A 317 13.46 -2.77 -1.22
N ALA A 318 12.32 -2.95 -0.56
CA ALA A 318 11.90 -2.12 0.57
C ALA A 318 12.89 -2.23 1.75
N MET A 319 13.28 -3.45 2.11
CA MET A 319 14.30 -3.68 3.16
C MET A 319 15.63 -3.03 2.78
N ALA A 320 16.12 -3.26 1.56
CA ALA A 320 17.38 -2.68 1.09
C ALA A 320 17.36 -1.14 1.11
N TYR A 321 16.24 -0.53 0.71
CA TYR A 321 16.04 0.91 0.77
C TYR A 321 16.12 1.42 2.20
N ALA A 322 15.34 0.84 3.12
CA ALA A 322 15.29 1.26 4.51
C ALA A 322 16.65 1.14 5.21
N ILE A 323 17.37 0.05 4.95
CA ILE A 323 18.73 -0.19 5.47
C ILE A 323 19.68 0.89 4.98
N THR A 324 19.72 1.13 3.65
CA THR A 324 20.59 2.16 3.06
C THR A 324 20.24 3.55 3.60
N PHE A 325 18.95 3.85 3.75
CA PHE A 325 18.47 5.11 4.29
C PHE A 325 18.93 5.31 5.74
N ALA A 326 18.78 4.29 6.58
CA ALA A 326 19.17 4.32 7.98
C ALA A 326 20.69 4.42 8.13
N GLU A 327 21.46 3.61 7.39
CA GLU A 327 22.93 3.60 7.44
C GLU A 327 23.53 4.93 6.99
N SER A 328 23.03 5.51 5.88
CA SER A 328 23.48 6.83 5.40
C SER A 328 23.23 7.95 6.40
N ARG A 329 22.27 7.78 7.31
CA ARG A 329 21.90 8.74 8.37
C ARG A 329 22.36 8.32 9.77
N ARG A 330 23.01 7.16 9.89
CA ARG A 330 23.45 6.56 11.17
C ARG A 330 22.31 6.41 12.17
N LEU A 331 21.12 6.06 11.69
CA LEU A 331 19.95 5.81 12.51
C LEU A 331 19.83 4.31 12.85
N PRO A 332 19.55 3.93 14.11
CA PRO A 332 19.07 2.60 14.43
C PRO A 332 17.77 2.31 13.67
N LEU A 333 17.66 1.11 13.10
CA LEU A 333 16.53 0.71 12.27
C LEU A 333 15.76 -0.45 12.88
N VAL A 334 14.44 -0.27 13.00
CA VAL A 334 13.47 -1.33 13.21
C VAL A 334 12.65 -1.48 11.94
N LEU A 335 12.49 -2.69 11.44
CA LEU A 335 11.63 -3.02 10.31
C LEU A 335 10.42 -3.78 10.83
N ASN A 336 9.22 -3.35 10.46
CA ASN A 336 7.99 -4.07 10.76
C ASN A 336 7.32 -4.54 9.46
N LEU A 337 7.04 -5.83 9.38
CA LEU A 337 6.28 -6.45 8.29
C LEU A 337 5.00 -7.06 8.85
N SER A 338 3.86 -6.39 8.63
CA SER A 338 2.54 -6.91 8.99
C SER A 338 1.84 -7.58 7.81
N PHE A 339 2.61 -8.35 7.03
CA PHE A 339 2.12 -9.05 5.84
C PHE A 339 2.70 -10.46 5.79
N GLY A 340 1.88 -11.42 5.35
CA GLY A 340 2.36 -12.79 5.14
C GLY A 340 1.39 -13.65 4.34
N VAL A 341 1.86 -14.82 3.93
CA VAL A 341 1.05 -15.86 3.27
C VAL A 341 1.10 -17.15 4.06
N GLY A 342 0.03 -17.95 3.95
CA GLY A 342 -0.05 -19.28 4.54
C GLY A 342 1.10 -20.19 4.11
N ASN A 343 1.36 -21.21 4.92
CA ASN A 343 2.58 -21.99 4.86
C ASN A 343 2.29 -23.50 4.92
N GLU A 344 2.95 -24.29 4.05
CA GLU A 344 2.91 -25.76 4.07
C GLU A 344 4.20 -26.42 4.65
N ALA A 345 5.32 -25.69 4.72
CA ALA A 345 6.63 -26.17 5.21
C ALA A 345 7.47 -25.06 5.90
N GLU A 346 7.30 -24.90 7.22
CA GLU A 346 7.97 -23.91 8.09
C GLU A 346 9.51 -23.86 7.95
N GLY A 347 10.07 -22.63 7.97
CA GLY A 347 11.51 -22.37 8.09
C GLY A 347 12.36 -22.77 6.87
N SER A 348 11.71 -23.16 5.77
CA SER A 348 12.34 -23.60 4.53
C SER A 348 11.97 -22.75 3.32
N ALA A 349 11.02 -21.81 3.45
CA ALA A 349 10.66 -20.98 2.32
C ALA A 349 11.79 -20.04 1.93
N ARG A 350 11.84 -19.76 0.63
CA ARG A 350 12.87 -18.91 0.05
C ARG A 350 12.85 -17.51 0.66
N ILE A 351 11.67 -16.98 0.99
CA ILE A 351 11.55 -15.66 1.60
C ILE A 351 12.14 -15.63 3.01
N ASP A 352 11.93 -16.66 3.85
CA ASP A 352 12.54 -16.71 5.19
C ASP A 352 14.07 -16.70 5.10
N GLN A 353 14.63 -17.49 4.17
CA GLN A 353 16.07 -17.55 3.94
C GLN A 353 16.64 -16.22 3.45
N LEU A 354 15.88 -15.49 2.62
CA LEU A 354 16.27 -14.16 2.14
C LEU A 354 16.26 -13.15 3.30
N VAL A 355 15.22 -13.14 4.13
CA VAL A 355 15.14 -12.29 5.33
C VAL A 355 16.29 -12.64 6.28
N ASP A 356 16.51 -13.92 6.59
CA ASP A 356 17.62 -14.38 7.43
C ASP A 356 18.98 -13.94 6.87
N SER A 357 19.17 -13.99 5.55
CA SER A 357 20.41 -13.56 4.90
C SER A 357 20.63 -12.05 5.03
N ILE A 358 19.58 -11.25 4.83
CA ILE A 358 19.63 -9.78 5.00
C ILE A 358 19.96 -9.44 6.45
N LEU A 359 19.27 -10.05 7.43
CA LEU A 359 19.51 -9.78 8.85
C LEU A 359 20.87 -10.30 9.34
N THR A 360 21.42 -11.32 8.68
CA THR A 360 22.82 -11.75 8.92
C THR A 360 23.81 -10.69 8.47
N ALA A 361 23.57 -10.05 7.31
CA ALA A 361 24.43 -9.01 6.78
C ALA A 361 24.30 -7.68 7.54
N HIS A 362 23.15 -7.41 8.15
CA HIS A 362 22.85 -6.18 8.89
C HIS A 362 22.44 -6.47 10.34
N PRO A 363 23.38 -6.90 11.21
CA PRO A 363 23.06 -7.42 12.55
C PRO A 363 22.48 -6.39 13.53
N ASN A 364 22.55 -5.10 13.21
CA ASN A 364 21.99 -4.02 14.03
C ASN A 364 20.54 -3.67 13.64
N VAL A 365 19.99 -4.31 12.60
CA VAL A 365 18.59 -4.14 12.20
C VAL A 365 17.72 -5.08 13.01
N VAL A 366 16.71 -4.53 13.68
CA VAL A 366 15.66 -5.34 14.31
C VAL A 366 14.55 -5.54 13.30
N PHE A 367 14.07 -6.77 13.15
CA PHE A 367 12.96 -7.08 12.24
C PHE A 367 11.84 -7.76 13.01
N THR A 368 10.64 -7.20 12.94
CA THR A 368 9.40 -7.74 13.50
C THR A 368 8.47 -8.17 12.37
N VAL A 369 7.80 -9.29 12.57
CA VAL A 369 6.86 -9.85 11.60
C VAL A 369 5.67 -10.49 12.33
N SER A 370 4.47 -10.39 11.77
CA SER A 370 3.31 -11.07 12.35
C SER A 370 3.42 -12.59 12.19
N ALA A 371 2.89 -13.35 13.15
CA ALA A 371 2.81 -14.81 13.04
C ALA A 371 1.86 -15.28 11.92
N GLY A 372 0.93 -14.41 11.50
CA GLY A 372 -0.19 -14.74 10.63
C GLY A 372 -1.49 -14.93 11.41
N ASN A 373 -2.60 -14.94 10.68
CA ASN A 373 -3.96 -15.01 11.24
C ASN A 373 -4.67 -16.35 10.95
N ASP A 374 -3.93 -17.34 10.43
CA ASP A 374 -4.46 -18.66 10.02
C ASP A 374 -4.69 -19.62 11.22
N GLY A 375 -4.84 -19.07 12.42
CA GLY A 375 -5.20 -19.85 13.62
C GLY A 375 -6.63 -20.42 13.55
N PRO A 376 -7.06 -21.21 14.56
CA PRO A 376 -6.36 -21.54 15.81
C PRO A 376 -5.60 -22.88 15.76
N GLY A 377 -5.44 -23.48 14.57
CA GLY A 377 -4.68 -24.72 14.42
C GLY A 377 -3.21 -24.58 14.85
N LEU A 378 -2.56 -25.69 15.17
CA LEU A 378 -1.10 -25.73 15.32
C LEU A 378 -0.43 -25.71 13.94
N SER A 379 0.81 -25.22 13.88
CA SER A 379 1.62 -25.14 12.66
C SER A 379 1.00 -24.28 11.55
N THR A 380 0.48 -23.12 11.94
CA THR A 380 -0.15 -22.15 11.03
C THR A 380 0.64 -20.84 10.92
N VAL A 381 1.90 -20.84 11.37
CA VAL A 381 2.78 -19.67 11.22
C VAL A 381 3.07 -19.45 9.74
N GLY A 382 2.69 -18.28 9.24
CA GLY A 382 2.87 -17.89 7.83
C GLY A 382 4.30 -17.48 7.50
N PHE A 383 4.53 -17.20 6.21
CA PHE A 383 5.77 -16.62 5.73
C PHE A 383 5.67 -15.10 5.57
N PRO A 384 6.73 -14.34 5.90
CA PRO A 384 8.04 -14.78 6.38
C PRO A 384 8.15 -14.89 7.92
N GLY A 385 7.03 -15.14 8.62
CA GLY A 385 6.98 -15.29 10.07
C GLY A 385 7.80 -16.47 10.63
N SER A 386 8.33 -17.36 9.78
CA SER A 386 9.16 -18.49 10.18
C SER A 386 10.68 -18.24 10.03
N THR A 387 11.08 -16.99 9.75
CA THR A 387 12.49 -16.53 9.82
C THR A 387 13.13 -16.86 11.17
N ARG A 388 14.41 -17.25 11.16
CA ARG A 388 15.15 -17.56 12.40
C ARG A 388 15.66 -16.31 13.11
N ARG A 389 15.82 -15.20 12.39
CA ARG A 389 16.43 -13.96 12.90
C ARG A 389 15.43 -12.85 13.17
N GLY A 390 14.20 -12.97 12.67
CA GLY A 390 13.11 -12.06 12.99
C GLY A 390 12.47 -12.32 14.35
N ILE A 391 11.76 -11.31 14.84
CA ILE A 391 10.88 -11.42 16.00
C ILE A 391 9.45 -11.64 15.48
N THR A 392 8.97 -12.87 15.58
CA THR A 392 7.62 -13.23 15.17
C THR A 392 6.62 -12.95 16.30
N VAL A 393 5.56 -12.21 16.00
CA VAL A 393 4.61 -11.70 16.99
C VAL A 393 3.21 -12.26 16.76
N GLY A 394 2.68 -12.96 17.76
CA GLY A 394 1.28 -13.40 17.78
C GLY A 394 0.34 -12.31 18.30
N GLY A 395 -0.91 -12.34 17.84
CA GLY A 395 -1.97 -11.46 18.33
C GLY A 395 -2.69 -12.05 19.54
N SER A 396 -2.94 -11.23 20.57
CA SER A 396 -3.80 -11.57 21.70
C SER A 396 -4.93 -10.55 21.80
N PHE A 397 -6.14 -10.99 22.12
CA PHE A 397 -7.28 -10.09 22.31
C PHE A 397 -7.17 -9.36 23.66
N PRO A 398 -7.03 -8.02 23.68
CA PRO A 398 -6.91 -7.25 24.92
C PRO A 398 -8.23 -7.24 25.72
N LEU A 399 -8.13 -7.35 27.04
CA LEU A 399 -9.29 -7.39 27.93
C LEU A 399 -10.19 -6.15 27.84
N VAL A 400 -9.64 -4.99 27.44
CA VAL A 400 -10.41 -3.74 27.28
C VAL A 400 -11.52 -3.85 26.23
N PHE A 401 -11.38 -4.78 25.28
CA PHE A 401 -12.40 -5.00 24.24
C PHE A 401 -13.40 -6.10 24.60
N VAL A 402 -13.26 -6.75 25.76
CA VAL A 402 -14.27 -7.69 26.24
C VAL A 402 -15.43 -6.86 26.78
N GLN A 403 -16.56 -6.84 26.07
CA GLN A 403 -17.80 -6.32 26.64
C GLN A 403 -18.14 -7.15 27.89
N THR A 404 -17.94 -6.59 29.07
CA THR A 404 -18.56 -7.12 30.28
C THR A 404 -20.05 -6.85 30.14
N GLY A 405 -20.82 -7.85 29.70
CA GLY A 405 -22.27 -7.76 29.62
C GLY A 405 -22.83 -7.22 30.94
N GLY A 406 -23.55 -6.10 30.85
CA GLY A 406 -24.34 -5.53 31.94
C GLY A 406 -25.67 -6.25 32.10
#